data_AF-A0A8S1HND5-F1
#
_entry.id   AF-A0A8S1HND5-F1
#
_cell.length_a   1.000
_cell.length_b   1.000
_cell.length_c   1.000
_cell.angle_alpha   90.00
_cell.angle_beta   90.00
_cell.angle_gamma   90.00
#
_symmetry.space_group_name_H-M   'P 1'
#
loop_
_entity.id
_entity.type
_entity.pdbx_description
1 polymer ?
#
loop_
_entity_poly.entity_id
_entity_poly.type
_entity_poly.pdbx_seq_one_letter_code
_entity_poly.pdbx_strand_id
1 'polypeptide(L)'
;MTSELRKFIAPLLTSLIELLLQPKEKNVDAKICIYRTMRLLLRNVFENIQTDSSIDSVGWVLDGKRESGAAADAVVNSVESMSEDVARHLATSITDFPPLRKTIPILLASDLLHEDLKGSKRLSSTMSKCGIPRLLCELLVSVDFDWSEVATARTQNLQRRECLGQYHLLTSVLISFARFAKTEHGWNALSELSLVEIISQLPIFTKPPKQVFIEPATVKKPGTSAHIYATTLDLALHVCKQMCTNTKWKKQSEKILCVIRSLRELLQQLIRANIQCEILTSAQELIKEISINDEAVAAEVEADESLQQLMDFDTKSTRSAQPINVNSSFAAPRQLFSTLIPA
;
A
#
# COMPACT_ATOMS: atom_id res chain seq x y z
N MET A 1 27.42 4.06 2.11
CA MET A 1 27.00 5.01 1.05
C MET A 1 25.80 5.88 1.43
N THR A 2 24.89 5.42 2.29
CA THR A 2 23.59 6.07 2.57
C THR A 2 23.66 7.35 3.42
N SER A 3 24.59 7.47 4.38
CA SER A 3 24.61 8.63 5.31
C SER A 3 25.02 9.95 4.65
N GLU A 4 26.11 9.99 3.88
CA GLU A 4 26.56 11.23 3.20
C GLU A 4 25.58 11.69 2.12
N LEU A 5 25.00 10.75 1.37
CA LEU A 5 23.96 11.06 0.38
C LEU A 5 22.72 11.66 1.05
N ARG A 6 22.29 11.14 2.20
CA ARG A 6 21.15 11.69 2.96
C ARG A 6 21.42 13.09 3.51
N LYS A 7 22.64 13.34 4.00
CA LYS A 7 23.06 14.70 4.42
C LYS A 7 23.07 15.69 3.24
N PHE A 8 23.46 15.24 2.04
CA PHE A 8 23.41 16.06 0.83
C PHE A 8 21.98 16.32 0.34
N ILE A 9 21.10 15.32 0.40
CA ILE A 9 19.73 15.41 -0.11
C ILE A 9 18.81 16.22 0.81
N ALA A 10 18.98 16.11 2.13
CA ALA A 10 18.16 16.83 3.11
C ALA A 10 17.99 18.33 2.82
N PRO A 11 19.04 19.15 2.64
CA PRO A 11 18.89 20.58 2.35
C PRO A 11 18.22 20.84 0.98
N LEU A 12 18.44 19.97 -0.02
CA LEU A 12 17.77 20.06 -1.31
C LEU A 12 16.26 19.79 -1.18
N LEU A 13 15.89 18.78 -0.40
CA LEU A 13 14.50 18.47 -0.10
C LEU A 13 13.81 19.64 0.60
N THR A 14 14.44 20.20 1.63
CA THR A 14 13.94 21.39 2.34
C THR A 14 13.74 22.56 1.38
N SER A 15 14.73 22.86 0.53
CA SER A 15 14.65 23.95 -0.45
C SER A 15 13.51 23.75 -1.46
N LEU A 16 13.25 22.52 -1.88
CA LEU A 16 12.14 22.20 -2.80
C LEU A 16 10.78 22.34 -2.13
N ILE A 17 10.67 21.97 -0.85
CA ILE A 17 9.45 22.17 -0.09
C ILE A 17 9.24 23.66 0.15
N GLU A 18 10.24 24.41 0.60
CA GLU A 18 10.14 25.87 0.74
C GLU A 18 9.74 26.54 -0.58
N LEU A 19 10.33 26.09 -1.70
CA LEU A 19 9.92 26.53 -3.02
C LEU A 19 8.44 26.24 -3.24
N LEU A 20 7.95 25.03 -2.97
CA LEU A 20 6.53 24.67 -3.08
C LEU A 20 5.65 25.62 -2.25
N LEU A 21 6.05 25.93 -1.02
CA LEU A 21 5.32 26.75 -0.03
C LEU A 21 5.32 28.26 -0.34
N GLN A 22 6.13 28.74 -1.28
CA GLN A 22 6.14 30.17 -1.61
C GLN A 22 4.74 30.68 -1.98
N PRO A 23 4.35 31.88 -1.49
CA PRO A 23 2.98 32.40 -1.55
C PRO A 23 2.46 32.71 -2.97
N LYS A 24 3.33 32.66 -3.99
CA LYS A 24 2.89 32.77 -5.38
C LYS A 24 2.29 31.46 -5.84
N GLU A 25 1.06 31.52 -6.32
CA GLU A 25 0.38 30.37 -6.91
C GLU A 25 1.17 29.88 -8.12
N LYS A 26 1.68 28.65 -8.00
CA LYS A 26 2.39 27.96 -9.09
C LYS A 26 1.37 27.19 -9.91
N ASN A 27 1.55 27.21 -11.23
CA ASN A 27 0.76 26.36 -12.11
C ASN A 27 0.96 24.87 -11.77
N VAL A 28 -0.01 24.04 -12.18
CA VAL A 28 -0.02 22.60 -11.89
C VAL A 28 1.25 21.91 -12.41
N ASP A 29 1.73 22.27 -13.61
CA ASP A 29 2.93 21.66 -14.19
C ASP A 29 4.20 21.95 -13.37
N ALA A 30 4.39 23.17 -12.87
CA ALA A 30 5.53 23.49 -12.01
C ALA A 30 5.48 22.73 -10.69
N LYS A 31 4.29 22.63 -10.06
CA LYS A 31 4.11 21.82 -8.84
C LYS A 31 4.44 20.34 -9.10
N ILE A 32 4.00 19.79 -10.23
CA ILE A 32 4.32 18.41 -10.62
C ILE A 32 5.82 18.21 -10.85
N CYS A 33 6.51 19.17 -11.48
CA CYS A 33 7.96 19.11 -11.63
C CYS A 33 8.66 19.09 -10.28
N ILE A 34 8.24 19.95 -9.33
CA ILE A 34 8.78 19.94 -7.96
C ILE A 34 8.55 18.58 -7.30
N TYR A 35 7.32 18.06 -7.36
CA TYR A 35 7.00 16.75 -6.77
C TYR A 35 7.82 15.62 -7.38
N ARG A 36 7.98 15.57 -8.70
CA ARG A 36 8.84 14.59 -9.38
C ARG A 36 10.29 14.68 -8.92
N THR A 37 10.83 15.89 -8.80
CA THR A 37 12.20 16.09 -8.32
C THR A 37 12.35 15.61 -6.88
N MET A 38 11.41 15.97 -5.99
CA MET A 38 11.41 15.48 -4.61
C MET A 38 11.36 13.95 -4.55
N ARG A 39 10.49 13.32 -5.35
CA ARG A 39 10.42 11.86 -5.46
C ARG A 39 11.73 11.27 -5.94
N LEU A 40 12.34 11.80 -7.00
CA LEU A 40 13.62 11.30 -7.50
C LEU A 40 14.72 11.38 -6.44
N LEU A 41 14.78 12.48 -5.68
CA LEU A 41 15.73 12.63 -4.57
C LEU A 41 15.48 11.58 -3.49
N LEU A 42 14.25 11.45 -3.00
CA LEU A 42 13.89 10.47 -1.98
C LEU A 42 14.18 9.05 -2.45
N ARG A 43 13.83 8.72 -3.69
CA ARG A 43 14.01 7.38 -4.24
C ARG A 43 15.47 6.99 -4.38
N ASN A 44 16.36 7.93 -4.75
CA ASN A 44 17.81 7.70 -4.73
C ASN A 44 18.39 7.38 -3.33
N VAL A 45 17.67 7.72 -2.25
CA VAL A 45 18.10 7.39 -0.88
C VAL A 45 17.83 5.93 -0.53
N PHE A 46 16.73 5.35 -1.02
CA PHE A 46 16.30 3.99 -0.66
C PHE A 46 16.41 2.95 -1.79
N GLU A 47 16.48 3.37 -3.06
CA GLU A 47 16.71 2.52 -4.22
C GLU A 47 17.73 3.18 -5.19
N ASN A 48 18.65 2.41 -5.76
CA ASN A 48 19.56 2.93 -6.81
C ASN A 48 18.78 3.14 -8.13
N ILE A 49 18.10 4.27 -8.27
CA ILE A 49 17.19 4.54 -9.40
C ILE A 49 17.65 5.72 -10.25
N GLN A 50 17.85 5.45 -11.54
CA GLN A 50 18.21 6.47 -12.53
C GLN A 50 16.99 7.18 -13.16
N THR A 51 15.77 6.63 -13.08
CA THR A 51 14.54 7.21 -13.69
C THR A 51 13.27 6.98 -12.84
N ASP A 52 12.36 7.97 -12.79
CA ASP A 52 11.07 7.90 -12.06
C ASP A 52 10.01 7.04 -12.80
N SER A 53 10.29 5.75 -12.98
CA SER A 53 9.45 4.80 -13.74
C SER A 53 8.73 3.74 -12.88
N SER A 54 8.75 3.87 -11.55
CA SER A 54 8.61 2.74 -10.63
C SER A 54 7.23 2.28 -10.21
N ILE A 55 6.21 2.49 -11.04
CA ILE A 55 4.90 1.90 -10.71
C ILE A 55 4.99 0.36 -10.80
N ASP A 56 5.93 -0.18 -11.60
CA ASP A 56 6.05 -1.62 -11.86
C ASP A 56 6.93 -2.39 -10.85
N SER A 57 7.70 -1.74 -9.96
CA SER A 57 8.44 -2.43 -8.90
C SER A 57 7.68 -2.31 -7.57
N VAL A 58 7.21 -3.42 -7.00
CA VAL A 58 6.51 -3.42 -5.69
C VAL A 58 7.47 -3.74 -4.52
N GLY A 59 8.66 -4.29 -4.80
CA GLY A 59 9.62 -4.77 -3.79
C GLY A 59 9.98 -3.72 -2.73
N TRP A 60 10.25 -2.48 -3.13
CA TRP A 60 10.58 -1.37 -2.23
C TRP A 60 9.40 -0.87 -1.38
N VAL A 61 8.16 -1.14 -1.78
CA VAL A 61 6.97 -0.85 -0.96
C VAL A 61 6.98 -1.73 0.30
N LEU A 62 7.58 -2.93 0.20
CA LEU A 62 7.67 -3.92 1.27
C LEU A 62 8.94 -3.73 2.13
N ASP A 63 10.03 -3.23 1.56
CA ASP A 63 11.31 -2.97 2.26
C ASP A 63 11.20 -1.78 3.24
N GLY A 64 10.46 -1.97 4.33
CA GLY A 64 10.46 -1.10 5.50
C GLY A 64 11.37 -1.66 6.58
N LYS A 65 12.66 -1.90 6.28
CA LYS A 65 13.61 -2.25 7.35
C LYS A 65 13.71 -1.05 8.30
N ARG A 66 13.31 -1.27 9.56
CA ARG A 66 13.59 -0.37 10.69
C ARG A 66 15.09 -0.36 10.94
N GLU A 67 15.85 0.44 10.19
CA GLU A 67 17.19 0.79 10.61
C GLU A 67 17.07 1.77 11.78
N SER A 68 17.38 1.29 12.98
CA SER A 68 17.39 2.06 14.21
C SER A 68 18.49 3.12 14.12
N GLY A 69 18.09 4.36 13.82
CA GLY A 69 18.98 5.52 13.78
C GLY A 69 18.25 6.84 13.52
N ALA A 70 17.01 6.98 14.00
CA ALA A 70 16.09 8.07 13.65
C ALA A 70 16.60 9.48 13.99
N ALA A 71 17.26 9.66 15.13
CA ALA A 71 17.61 10.98 15.65
C ALA A 71 18.75 11.68 14.88
N ALA A 72 19.52 10.95 14.07
CA ALA A 72 20.68 11.48 13.34
C ALA A 72 20.45 11.57 11.82
N ASP A 73 19.24 11.24 11.33
CA ASP A 73 18.96 11.21 9.90
C ASP A 73 18.42 12.56 9.40
N ALA A 74 19.24 13.23 8.59
CA ALA A 74 18.94 14.57 8.08
C ALA A 74 17.67 14.61 7.21
N VAL A 75 17.36 13.54 6.46
CA VAL A 75 16.17 13.49 5.60
C VAL A 75 14.91 13.32 6.44
N VAL A 76 14.94 12.41 7.42
CA VAL A 76 13.82 12.18 8.35
C VAL A 76 13.50 13.47 9.11
N ASN A 77 14.52 14.14 9.65
CA ASN A 77 14.35 15.41 10.36
C ASN A 77 13.74 16.51 9.47
N SER A 78 14.10 16.56 8.19
CA SER A 78 13.53 17.52 7.23
C SER A 78 12.06 17.22 6.91
N VAL A 79 11.69 15.94 6.79
CA VAL A 79 10.29 15.52 6.59
C VAL A 79 9.45 15.84 7.83
N GLU A 80 9.98 15.61 9.03
CA GLU A 80 9.27 15.87 10.28
C GLU A 80 9.01 17.36 10.52
N SER A 81 10.01 18.22 10.29
CA SER A 81 9.90 19.66 10.53
C SER A 81 8.87 20.33 9.62
N MET A 82 8.71 19.82 8.40
CA MET A 82 7.81 20.39 7.37
C MET A 82 6.49 19.63 7.22
N SER A 83 6.21 18.68 8.12
CA SER A 83 5.11 17.73 8.01
C SER A 83 3.74 18.39 7.83
N GLU A 84 3.47 19.48 8.55
CA GLU A 84 2.19 20.18 8.52
C GLU A 84 1.92 20.84 7.16
N ASP A 85 2.89 21.60 6.66
CA ASP A 85 2.74 22.36 5.43
C ASP A 85 2.71 21.46 4.20
N VAL A 86 3.54 20.40 4.21
CA VAL A 86 3.57 19.39 3.14
C VAL A 86 2.26 18.63 3.08
N ALA A 87 1.72 18.16 4.21
CA ALA A 87 0.45 17.43 4.22
C ALA A 87 -0.70 18.29 3.70
N ARG A 88 -0.77 19.56 4.10
CA ARG A 88 -1.79 20.51 3.62
C ARG A 88 -1.70 20.72 2.10
N HIS A 89 -0.50 20.95 1.57
CA HIS A 89 -0.29 21.13 0.14
C HIS A 89 -0.59 19.88 -0.68
N LEU A 90 -0.26 18.70 -0.14
CA LEU A 90 -0.60 17.42 -0.76
C LEU A 90 -2.11 17.22 -0.79
N ALA A 91 -2.82 17.49 0.30
CA ALA A 91 -4.28 17.40 0.34
C ALA A 91 -4.95 18.30 -0.71
N THR A 92 -4.53 19.57 -0.79
CA THR A 92 -5.00 20.51 -1.82
C THR A 92 -4.68 20.00 -3.22
N SER A 93 -3.46 19.52 -3.47
CA SER A 93 -3.06 19.03 -4.80
C SER A 93 -3.80 17.75 -5.21
N ILE A 94 -4.05 16.83 -4.28
CA ILE A 94 -4.84 15.61 -4.51
C ILE A 94 -6.31 15.97 -4.80
N THR A 95 -6.82 17.02 -4.17
CA THR A 95 -8.20 17.50 -4.41
C THR A 95 -8.31 18.17 -5.78
N ASP A 96 -7.44 19.15 -6.05
CA ASP A 96 -7.64 20.14 -7.11
C ASP A 96 -7.00 19.75 -8.45
N PHE A 97 -5.98 18.88 -8.47
CA PHE A 97 -5.31 18.54 -9.72
C PHE A 97 -6.26 17.74 -10.65
N PRO A 98 -6.11 17.86 -11.98
CA PRO A 98 -6.81 16.98 -12.91
C PRO A 98 -6.51 15.49 -12.62
N PRO A 99 -7.44 14.55 -12.84
CA PRO A 99 -7.29 13.14 -12.46
C PRO A 99 -5.95 12.50 -12.84
N LEU A 100 -5.52 12.68 -14.10
CA LEU A 100 -4.26 12.13 -14.64
C LEU A 100 -2.99 12.75 -14.03
N ARG A 101 -3.13 13.86 -13.30
CA ARG A 101 -2.05 14.57 -12.65
C ARG A 101 -1.97 14.29 -11.14
N LYS A 102 -3.00 13.66 -10.54
CA LYS A 102 -3.05 13.30 -9.11
C LYS A 102 -2.06 12.19 -8.73
N THR A 103 -1.63 11.37 -9.68
CA THR A 103 -0.68 10.27 -9.47
C THR A 103 0.62 10.72 -8.79
N ILE A 104 1.22 11.82 -9.25
CA ILE A 104 2.52 12.29 -8.76
C ILE A 104 2.48 12.76 -7.30
N PRO A 105 1.57 13.65 -6.86
CA PRO A 105 1.50 14.02 -5.45
C PRO A 105 1.15 12.84 -4.54
N ILE A 106 0.34 11.87 -5.00
CA ILE A 106 0.03 10.65 -4.25
C ILE A 106 1.29 9.80 -4.03
N LEU A 107 2.08 9.57 -5.10
CA LEU A 107 3.33 8.83 -4.97
C LEU A 107 4.36 9.57 -4.11
N LEU A 108 4.40 10.91 -4.16
CA LEU A 108 5.25 11.68 -3.26
C LEU A 108 4.81 11.51 -1.80
N ALA A 109 3.50 11.57 -1.52
CA ALA A 109 2.98 11.31 -0.18
C ALA A 109 3.44 9.95 0.33
N SER A 110 3.38 8.93 -0.53
CA SER A 110 3.92 7.60 -0.24
C SER A 110 5.42 7.62 0.06
N ASP A 111 6.23 8.27 -0.77
CA ASP A 111 7.70 8.32 -0.59
C ASP A 111 8.10 9.05 0.70
N LEU A 112 7.36 10.09 1.07
CA LEU A 112 7.54 10.78 2.34
C LEU A 112 7.12 9.93 3.54
N LEU A 113 6.04 9.15 3.43
CA LEU A 113 5.63 8.19 4.47
C LEU A 113 6.69 7.11 4.71
N HIS A 114 7.40 6.69 3.65
CA HIS A 114 8.51 5.76 3.80
C HIS A 114 9.61 6.31 4.70
N GLU A 115 9.94 7.59 4.58
CA GLU A 115 10.88 8.27 5.47
C GLU A 115 10.29 8.49 6.86
N ASP A 116 9.02 8.89 6.97
CA ASP A 116 8.31 9.12 8.25
C ASP A 116 8.24 7.85 9.12
N LEU A 117 8.20 6.65 8.52
CA LEU A 117 8.27 5.37 9.22
C LEU A 117 9.56 5.19 10.03
N LYS A 118 10.66 5.84 9.62
CA LYS A 118 11.95 5.84 10.31
C LYS A 118 11.96 6.83 11.48
N GLY A 119 11.10 7.85 11.44
CA GLY A 119 11.06 8.98 12.38
C GLY A 119 9.98 8.92 13.46
N SER A 120 9.40 10.06 13.80
CA SER A 120 8.35 10.27 14.82
C SER A 120 6.93 10.00 14.33
N LYS A 121 6.75 9.65 13.04
CA LYS A 121 5.44 9.40 12.43
C LYS A 121 4.51 10.62 12.41
N ARG A 122 5.09 11.84 12.55
CA ARG A 122 4.33 13.10 12.60
C ARG A 122 3.64 13.41 11.27
N LEU A 123 4.27 13.07 10.15
CA LEU A 123 3.67 13.30 8.84
C LEU A 123 2.41 12.46 8.67
N SER A 124 2.45 11.16 8.98
CA SER A 124 1.29 10.28 8.89
C SER A 124 0.10 10.78 9.72
N SER A 125 0.35 11.22 10.95
CA SER A 125 -0.67 11.83 11.82
C SER A 125 -1.30 13.07 11.19
N THR A 126 -0.47 13.95 10.62
CA THR A 126 -0.93 15.20 10.00
C THR A 126 -1.71 14.93 8.70
N MET A 127 -1.24 14.01 7.86
CA MET A 127 -1.94 13.60 6.65
C MET A 127 -3.32 13.01 6.96
N SER A 128 -3.45 12.20 8.02
CA SER A 128 -4.76 11.72 8.49
C SER A 128 -5.68 12.87 8.89
N LYS A 129 -5.17 13.86 9.63
CA LYS A 129 -5.95 15.06 10.02
C LYS A 129 -6.36 15.94 8.83
N CYS A 130 -5.52 16.02 7.80
CA CYS A 130 -5.84 16.72 6.55
C CYS A 130 -6.84 15.97 5.65
N GLY A 131 -7.30 14.79 6.06
CA GLY A 131 -8.29 14.01 5.30
C GLY A 131 -7.72 13.28 4.08
N ILE A 132 -6.39 13.18 3.94
CA ILE A 132 -5.77 12.48 2.80
C ILE A 132 -6.27 11.04 2.65
N PRO A 133 -6.35 10.21 3.71
CA PRO A 133 -6.88 8.85 3.58
C PRO A 133 -8.28 8.80 2.96
N ARG A 134 -9.16 9.74 3.33
CA ARG A 134 -10.51 9.85 2.75
C ARG A 134 -10.46 10.22 1.27
N LEU A 135 -9.65 11.23 0.91
CA LEU A 135 -9.46 11.61 -0.50
C LEU A 135 -8.95 10.44 -1.35
N LEU A 136 -8.03 9.63 -0.81
CA LEU A 136 -7.53 8.44 -1.48
C LEU A 136 -8.60 7.36 -1.66
N CYS A 137 -9.48 7.15 -0.67
CA CYS A 137 -10.61 6.22 -0.79
C CYS A 137 -11.61 6.68 -1.86
N GLU A 138 -11.93 7.98 -1.89
CA GLU A 138 -12.81 8.57 -2.92
C GLU A 138 -12.21 8.38 -4.32
N LEU A 139 -10.89 8.60 -4.47
CA LEU A 139 -10.19 8.34 -5.72
C LEU A 139 -10.20 6.86 -6.10
N LEU A 140 -9.98 5.96 -5.14
CA LEU A 140 -9.99 4.51 -5.37
C LEU A 140 -11.34 4.03 -5.94
N VAL A 141 -12.45 4.51 -5.37
CA VAL A 141 -13.81 4.17 -5.82
C VAL A 141 -14.14 4.79 -7.19
N SER A 142 -13.51 5.91 -7.54
CA SER A 142 -13.72 6.58 -8.84
C SER A 142 -12.99 5.95 -10.02
N VAL A 143 -12.12 4.96 -9.79
CA VAL A 143 -11.36 4.28 -10.85
C VAL A 143 -12.29 3.38 -11.66
N ASP A 144 -12.33 3.60 -12.98
CA ASP A 144 -13.12 2.81 -13.92
C ASP A 144 -12.40 2.64 -15.27
N PHE A 145 -11.86 1.45 -15.51
CA PHE A 145 -11.18 1.11 -16.77
C PHE A 145 -11.25 -0.39 -17.06
N ASP A 146 -10.98 -0.75 -18.33
CA ASP A 146 -10.88 -2.15 -18.76
C ASP A 146 -9.41 -2.63 -18.81
N TRP A 147 -9.14 -3.79 -18.21
CA TRP A 147 -7.79 -4.38 -18.14
C TRP A 147 -7.16 -4.68 -19.51
N SER A 148 -7.96 -5.07 -20.49
CA SER A 148 -7.50 -5.29 -21.86
C SER A 148 -7.10 -3.97 -22.53
N GLU A 149 -7.79 -2.88 -22.21
CA GLU A 149 -7.44 -1.57 -22.71
C GLU A 149 -6.09 -1.10 -22.20
N VAL A 150 -5.83 -1.28 -20.89
CA VAL A 150 -4.52 -0.99 -20.27
C VAL A 150 -3.41 -1.82 -20.91
N ALA A 151 -3.63 -3.13 -21.09
CA ALA A 151 -2.65 -4.02 -21.71
C ALA A 151 -2.27 -3.57 -23.12
N THR A 152 -3.26 -3.18 -23.92
CA THR A 152 -3.02 -2.67 -25.28
C THR A 152 -2.39 -1.28 -25.26
N ALA A 153 -2.80 -0.42 -24.33
CA ALA A 153 -2.27 0.95 -24.23
C ALA A 153 -0.77 0.97 -23.90
N ARG A 154 -0.30 0.03 -23.07
CA ARG A 154 1.13 -0.18 -22.80
C ARG A 154 1.92 -0.62 -24.02
N THR A 155 1.28 -1.23 -25.03
CA THR A 155 1.96 -1.75 -26.22
C THR A 155 1.85 -0.84 -27.45
N GLN A 156 0.78 -0.05 -27.60
CA GLN A 156 0.48 0.66 -28.86
C GLN A 156 0.49 2.21 -28.78
N ASN A 157 0.86 2.80 -27.65
CA ASN A 157 1.36 4.17 -27.49
C ASN A 157 0.60 5.36 -28.14
N LEU A 158 -0.68 5.23 -28.52
CA LEU A 158 -1.51 6.32 -29.04
C LEU A 158 -2.98 6.20 -28.55
N GLN A 159 -3.56 7.34 -28.16
CA GLN A 159 -4.96 7.58 -27.75
C GLN A 159 -5.53 6.97 -26.45
N ARG A 160 -4.81 6.11 -25.71
CA ARG A 160 -5.31 5.54 -24.43
C ARG A 160 -4.67 6.13 -23.16
N ARG A 161 -4.34 7.42 -23.18
CA ARG A 161 -3.68 8.11 -22.04
C ARG A 161 -4.56 8.14 -20.79
N GLU A 162 -5.88 8.21 -20.95
CA GLU A 162 -6.82 8.28 -19.83
C GLU A 162 -6.87 6.96 -19.06
N CYS A 163 -7.12 5.84 -19.76
CA CYS A 163 -7.11 4.49 -19.19
C CYS A 163 -5.78 4.17 -18.48
N LEU A 164 -4.63 4.48 -19.09
CA LEU A 164 -3.33 4.35 -18.43
C LEU A 164 -3.18 5.24 -17.20
N GLY A 165 -3.67 6.48 -17.25
CA GLY A 165 -3.60 7.37 -16.09
C GLY A 165 -4.49 6.91 -14.94
N GLN A 166 -5.66 6.33 -15.22
CA GLN A 166 -6.52 5.71 -14.21
C GLN A 166 -5.87 4.46 -13.59
N TYR A 167 -5.25 3.61 -14.41
CA TYR A 167 -4.42 2.50 -13.92
C TYR A 167 -3.30 3.00 -13.00
N HIS A 168 -2.54 4.01 -13.42
CA HIS A 168 -1.48 4.59 -12.59
C HIS A 168 -2.03 5.22 -11.30
N LEU A 169 -3.21 5.83 -11.35
CA LEU A 169 -3.90 6.36 -10.17
C LEU A 169 -4.22 5.23 -9.18
N LEU A 170 -4.86 4.15 -9.65
CA LEU A 170 -5.16 2.97 -8.85
C LEU A 170 -3.92 2.43 -8.14
N THR A 171 -2.85 2.17 -8.89
CA THR A 171 -1.61 1.62 -8.32
C THR A 171 -0.98 2.58 -7.32
N SER A 172 -0.97 3.88 -7.60
CA SER A 172 -0.41 4.90 -6.70
C SER A 172 -1.18 5.00 -5.38
N VAL A 173 -2.51 4.91 -5.46
CA VAL A 173 -3.38 4.91 -4.27
C VAL A 173 -3.13 3.67 -3.42
N LEU A 174 -3.08 2.47 -4.02
CA LEU A 174 -2.79 1.23 -3.29
C LEU A 174 -1.39 1.23 -2.65
N ILE A 175 -0.36 1.71 -3.38
CA ILE A 175 0.99 1.89 -2.82
C ILE A 175 0.95 2.82 -1.60
N SER A 176 0.19 3.91 -1.69
CA SER A 176 0.04 4.86 -0.58
C SER A 176 -0.66 4.22 0.62
N PHE A 177 -1.74 3.46 0.40
CA PHE A 177 -2.42 2.73 1.46
C PHE A 177 -1.53 1.71 2.16
N ALA A 178 -0.74 0.94 1.41
CA ALA A 178 0.20 -0.01 1.99
C ALA A 178 1.20 0.69 2.94
N ARG A 179 1.60 1.93 2.64
CA ARG A 179 2.49 2.70 3.52
C ARG A 179 1.77 3.35 4.69
N PHE A 180 0.59 3.93 4.47
CA PHE A 180 -0.22 4.48 5.55
C PHE A 180 -0.53 3.41 6.60
N ALA A 181 -0.92 2.21 6.17
CA ALA A 181 -1.27 1.11 7.05
C ALA A 181 -0.11 0.65 7.97
N LYS A 182 1.16 0.92 7.60
CA LYS A 182 2.32 0.65 8.46
C LYS A 182 2.45 1.61 9.66
N THR A 183 1.73 2.73 9.64
CA THR A 183 1.71 3.70 10.74
C THR A 183 0.45 3.49 11.58
N GLU A 184 0.51 3.74 12.90
CA GLU A 184 -0.68 3.60 13.75
C GLU A 184 -1.80 4.58 13.34
N HIS A 185 -1.44 5.83 13.04
CA HIS A 185 -2.39 6.86 12.61
C HIS A 185 -3.04 6.54 11.25
N GLY A 186 -2.24 6.05 10.29
CA GLY A 186 -2.75 5.63 9.00
C GLY A 186 -3.63 4.38 9.12
N TRP A 187 -3.20 3.38 9.89
CA TRP A 187 -4.00 2.18 10.15
C TRP A 187 -5.37 2.52 10.75
N ASN A 188 -5.41 3.38 11.78
CA ASN A 188 -6.67 3.81 12.40
C ASN A 188 -7.58 4.51 11.39
N ALA A 189 -7.04 5.47 10.62
CA ALA A 189 -7.82 6.20 9.62
C ALA A 189 -8.37 5.27 8.51
N LEU A 190 -7.56 4.34 8.01
CA LEU A 190 -7.98 3.39 6.97
C LEU A 190 -8.99 2.37 7.50
N SER A 191 -8.85 1.94 8.76
CA SER A 191 -9.82 1.10 9.46
C SER A 191 -11.16 1.81 9.63
N GLU A 192 -11.16 3.08 10.03
CA GLU A 192 -12.38 3.89 10.20
C GLU A 192 -13.10 4.14 8.87
N LEU A 193 -12.36 4.22 7.77
CA LEU A 193 -12.88 4.36 6.41
C LEU A 193 -13.28 3.02 5.77
N SER A 194 -13.23 1.90 6.50
CA SER A 194 -13.56 0.57 5.98
C SER A 194 -12.83 0.22 4.68
N LEU A 195 -11.53 0.55 4.61
CA LEU A 195 -10.74 0.35 3.39
C LEU A 195 -10.79 -1.11 2.90
N VAL A 196 -10.74 -2.09 3.81
CA VAL A 196 -10.71 -3.51 3.44
C VAL A 196 -12.02 -3.92 2.77
N GLU A 197 -13.16 -3.44 3.27
CA GLU A 197 -14.47 -3.66 2.67
C GLU A 197 -14.64 -2.93 1.35
N ILE A 198 -14.08 -1.73 1.21
CA ILE A 198 -14.02 -1.05 -0.09
C ILE A 198 -13.28 -1.94 -1.08
N ILE A 199 -12.08 -2.42 -0.73
CA ILE A 199 -11.26 -3.28 -1.61
C ILE A 199 -12.02 -4.54 -2.03
N SER A 200 -12.74 -5.21 -1.12
CA SER A 200 -13.48 -6.45 -1.44
C SER A 200 -14.65 -6.23 -2.41
N GLN A 201 -15.15 -4.99 -2.54
CA GLN A 201 -16.31 -4.66 -3.35
C GLN A 201 -15.96 -3.95 -4.67
N LEU A 202 -14.70 -3.56 -4.87
CA LEU A 202 -14.31 -2.82 -6.08
C LEU A 202 -14.53 -3.65 -7.35
N PRO A 203 -15.27 -3.14 -8.36
CA PRO A 203 -15.49 -3.83 -9.62
C PRO A 203 -14.19 -4.24 -10.32
N ILE A 204 -13.14 -3.43 -10.17
CA ILE A 204 -11.84 -3.67 -10.80
C ILE A 204 -11.18 -4.98 -10.33
N PHE A 205 -11.51 -5.44 -9.11
CA PHE A 205 -11.04 -6.71 -8.54
C PHE A 205 -12.09 -7.82 -8.57
N THR A 206 -13.37 -7.48 -8.40
CA THR A 206 -14.46 -8.49 -8.43
C THR A 206 -14.83 -8.94 -9.84
N LYS A 207 -14.34 -8.25 -10.89
CA LYS A 207 -14.49 -8.63 -12.30
C LYS A 207 -13.11 -8.84 -12.95
N PRO A 208 -12.45 -9.98 -12.70
CA PRO A 208 -11.16 -10.28 -13.31
C PRO A 208 -11.26 -10.33 -14.86
N PRO A 209 -10.19 -9.99 -15.59
CA PRO A 209 -10.21 -10.11 -17.04
C PRO A 209 -10.40 -11.57 -17.47
N LYS A 210 -11.25 -11.79 -18.48
CA LYS A 210 -11.57 -13.13 -19.03
C LYS A 210 -10.32 -13.95 -19.35
N GLN A 211 -9.24 -13.28 -19.76
CA GLN A 211 -7.96 -13.91 -20.08
C GLN A 211 -7.41 -14.78 -18.95
N VAL A 212 -7.65 -14.44 -17.68
CA VAL A 212 -7.19 -15.23 -16.52
C VAL A 212 -7.88 -16.60 -16.46
N PHE A 213 -9.14 -16.68 -16.91
CA PHE A 213 -9.89 -17.93 -16.90
C PHE A 213 -9.61 -18.79 -18.13
N ILE A 214 -9.45 -18.17 -19.30
CA ILE A 214 -9.21 -18.87 -20.57
C ILE A 214 -7.76 -19.33 -20.68
N GLU A 215 -6.80 -18.47 -20.31
CA GLU A 215 -5.37 -18.76 -20.40
C GLU A 215 -4.65 -18.42 -19.07
N PRO A 216 -4.85 -19.19 -17.99
CA PRO A 216 -4.34 -18.86 -16.66
C PRO A 216 -2.81 -18.61 -16.59
N ALA A 217 -2.03 -19.29 -17.45
CA ALA A 217 -0.59 -19.11 -17.53
C ALA A 217 -0.16 -17.68 -17.95
N THR A 218 -1.05 -16.89 -18.56
CA THR A 218 -0.78 -15.49 -18.95
C THR A 218 -0.60 -14.57 -17.76
N VAL A 219 -1.04 -14.94 -16.56
CA VAL A 219 -0.75 -14.22 -15.30
C VAL A 219 0.76 -14.01 -15.09
N LYS A 220 1.60 -14.90 -15.64
CA LYS A 220 3.06 -14.80 -15.58
C LYS A 220 3.70 -14.05 -16.76
N LYS A 221 2.92 -13.69 -17.78
CA LYS A 221 3.41 -13.09 -19.03
C LYS A 221 3.28 -11.57 -18.97
N PRO A 222 4.39 -10.81 -18.87
CA PRO A 222 4.36 -9.35 -18.83
C PRO A 222 3.61 -8.75 -20.02
N GLY A 223 2.89 -7.65 -19.76
CA GLY A 223 2.13 -6.93 -20.79
C GLY A 223 0.75 -7.51 -21.12
N THR A 224 0.38 -8.69 -20.60
CA THR A 224 -0.99 -9.22 -20.75
C THR A 224 -1.96 -8.61 -19.74
N SER A 225 -3.26 -8.61 -20.05
CA SER A 225 -4.29 -8.10 -19.14
C SER A 225 -4.33 -8.91 -17.83
N ALA A 226 -4.17 -10.24 -17.92
CA ALA A 226 -4.07 -11.15 -16.80
C ALA A 226 -2.89 -10.81 -15.86
N HIS A 227 -1.72 -10.53 -16.41
CA HIS A 227 -0.54 -10.16 -15.63
C HIS A 227 -0.68 -8.80 -14.93
N ILE A 228 -1.19 -7.78 -15.65
CA ILE A 228 -1.39 -6.44 -15.10
C ILE A 228 -2.44 -6.47 -13.99
N TYR A 229 -3.54 -7.21 -14.19
CA TYR A 229 -4.52 -7.47 -13.15
C TYR A 229 -3.87 -8.14 -11.94
N ALA A 230 -3.11 -9.22 -12.17
CA ALA A 230 -2.56 -10.02 -11.09
C ALA A 230 -1.57 -9.27 -10.21
N THR A 231 -0.68 -8.49 -10.82
CA THR A 231 0.28 -7.64 -10.10
C THR A 231 -0.42 -6.54 -9.30
N THR A 232 -1.50 -5.97 -9.83
CA THR A 232 -2.29 -4.95 -9.13
C THR A 232 -3.09 -5.54 -7.97
N LEU A 233 -3.66 -6.74 -8.15
CA LEU A 233 -4.36 -7.46 -7.10
C LEU A 233 -3.41 -7.90 -5.98
N ASP A 234 -2.21 -8.37 -6.32
CA ASP A 234 -1.17 -8.70 -5.34
C ASP A 234 -0.81 -7.48 -4.48
N LEU A 235 -0.72 -6.29 -5.07
CA LEU A 235 -0.54 -5.05 -4.32
C LEU A 235 -1.73 -4.78 -3.37
N ALA A 236 -2.97 -5.02 -3.79
CA ALA A 236 -4.13 -4.88 -2.90
C ALA A 236 -4.11 -5.89 -1.75
N LEU A 237 -3.71 -7.15 -1.99
CA LEU A 237 -3.49 -8.14 -0.93
C LEU A 237 -2.37 -7.71 0.01
N HIS A 238 -1.32 -7.07 -0.49
CA HIS A 238 -0.30 -6.46 0.37
C HIS A 238 -0.85 -5.35 1.25
N VAL A 239 -1.79 -4.52 0.76
CA VAL A 239 -2.49 -3.54 1.61
C VAL A 239 -3.22 -4.27 2.75
N CYS A 240 -3.97 -5.33 2.46
CA CYS A 240 -4.62 -6.16 3.47
C CYS A 240 -3.62 -6.74 4.47
N LYS A 241 -2.46 -7.21 4.01
CA LYS A 241 -1.38 -7.72 4.88
C LYS A 241 -0.85 -6.63 5.81
N GLN A 242 -0.68 -5.40 5.34
CA GLN A 242 -0.28 -4.30 6.22
C GLN A 242 -1.35 -3.99 7.26
N MET A 243 -2.64 -4.14 6.93
CA MET A 243 -3.73 -4.04 7.91
C MET A 243 -3.68 -5.14 8.98
N CYS A 244 -3.00 -6.27 8.72
CA CYS A 244 -2.74 -7.32 9.72
C CYS A 244 -1.59 -7.00 10.72
N THR A 245 -0.78 -5.96 10.47
CA THR A 245 0.44 -5.74 11.27
C THR A 245 0.24 -4.95 12.57
N ASN A 246 -0.90 -4.27 12.73
CA ASN A 246 -1.20 -3.46 13.92
C ASN A 246 -1.71 -4.32 15.08
N THR A 247 -1.48 -3.96 16.34
CA THR A 247 -1.97 -4.73 17.50
C THR A 247 -3.49 -4.93 17.55
N LYS A 248 -4.26 -4.07 16.88
CA LYS A 248 -5.73 -4.16 16.76
C LYS A 248 -6.21 -4.89 15.50
N TRP A 249 -5.31 -5.60 14.80
CA TRP A 249 -5.60 -6.23 13.50
C TRP A 249 -6.75 -7.23 13.52
N LYS A 250 -7.03 -7.89 14.66
CA LYS A 250 -8.16 -8.83 14.80
C LYS A 250 -9.51 -8.22 14.43
N LYS A 251 -9.66 -6.88 14.49
CA LYS A 251 -10.87 -6.20 14.01
C LYS A 251 -11.05 -6.24 12.49
N GLN A 252 -10.00 -6.60 11.76
CA GLN A 252 -9.93 -6.66 10.31
C GLN A 252 -9.88 -8.09 9.77
N SER A 253 -9.68 -9.11 10.62
CA SER A 253 -9.47 -10.49 10.18
C SER A 253 -10.61 -11.02 9.31
N GLU A 254 -11.86 -10.89 9.78
CA GLU A 254 -13.06 -11.29 9.04
C GLU A 254 -13.21 -10.51 7.73
N LYS A 255 -12.96 -9.20 7.77
CA LYS A 255 -13.04 -8.32 6.59
C LYS A 255 -12.01 -8.70 5.53
N ILE A 256 -10.79 -9.04 5.95
CA ILE A 256 -9.72 -9.50 5.07
C ILE A 256 -10.07 -10.89 4.51
N LEU A 257 -10.66 -11.77 5.32
CA LEU A 257 -11.14 -13.05 4.83
C LEU A 257 -12.24 -12.88 3.76
N CYS A 258 -13.13 -11.89 3.92
CA CYS A 258 -14.11 -11.52 2.90
C CYS A 258 -13.46 -11.06 1.59
N VAL A 259 -12.32 -10.34 1.62
CA VAL A 259 -11.54 -10.03 0.40
C VAL A 259 -11.12 -11.33 -0.28
N ILE A 260 -10.54 -12.28 0.45
CA ILE A 260 -10.06 -13.54 -0.14
C ILE A 260 -11.22 -14.38 -0.70
N ARG A 261 -12.35 -14.45 0.04
CA ARG A 261 -13.57 -15.11 -0.42
C ARG A 261 -14.14 -14.48 -1.69
N SER A 262 -14.07 -13.15 -1.84
CA SER A 262 -14.50 -12.47 -3.07
C SER A 262 -13.69 -12.87 -4.30
N LEU A 263 -12.49 -13.41 -4.10
CA LEU A 263 -11.57 -13.87 -5.14
C LEU A 263 -11.64 -15.40 -5.37
N ARG A 264 -12.59 -16.11 -4.73
CA ARG A 264 -12.66 -17.59 -4.74
C ARG A 264 -12.53 -18.19 -6.14
N GLU A 265 -13.32 -17.72 -7.10
CA GLU A 265 -13.33 -18.28 -8.46
C GLU A 265 -11.98 -18.13 -9.16
N LEU A 266 -11.34 -16.96 -8.99
CA LEU A 266 -10.01 -16.67 -9.50
C LEU A 266 -8.95 -17.60 -8.88
N LEU A 267 -8.94 -17.69 -7.55
CA LEU A 267 -7.95 -18.49 -6.82
C LEU A 267 -8.09 -19.97 -7.16
N GLN A 268 -9.32 -20.49 -7.18
CA GLN A 268 -9.60 -21.87 -7.59
C GLN A 268 -9.17 -22.16 -9.03
N GLN A 269 -9.40 -21.22 -9.95
CA GLN A 269 -8.95 -21.39 -11.34
C GLN A 269 -7.43 -21.49 -11.44
N LEU A 270 -6.70 -20.65 -10.71
CA LEU A 270 -5.24 -20.67 -10.70
C LEU A 270 -4.68 -21.94 -10.05
N ILE A 271 -5.30 -22.42 -8.96
CA ILE A 271 -4.95 -23.69 -8.30
C ILE A 271 -5.20 -24.86 -9.26
N ARG A 272 -6.38 -24.94 -9.88
CA ARG A 272 -6.74 -26.01 -10.84
C ARG A 272 -5.80 -26.04 -12.04
N ALA A 273 -5.38 -24.87 -12.53
CA ALA A 273 -4.41 -24.74 -13.59
C ALA A 273 -2.94 -24.90 -13.14
N ASN A 274 -2.71 -25.17 -11.84
CA ASN A 274 -1.39 -25.32 -11.21
C ASN A 274 -0.43 -24.15 -11.47
N ILE A 275 -0.95 -22.92 -11.43
CA ILE A 275 -0.20 -21.70 -11.71
C ILE A 275 0.38 -21.12 -10.42
N GLN A 276 1.67 -21.35 -10.16
CA GLN A 276 2.35 -20.71 -9.02
C GLN A 276 2.58 -19.20 -9.26
N CYS A 277 1.81 -18.31 -8.65
CA CYS A 277 1.95 -16.85 -8.81
C CYS A 277 1.88 -16.08 -7.48
N GLU A 278 2.29 -14.81 -7.49
CA GLU A 278 2.34 -13.95 -6.29
C GLU A 278 0.98 -13.83 -5.58
N ILE A 279 -0.13 -13.72 -6.32
CA ILE A 279 -1.48 -13.66 -5.71
C ILE A 279 -1.74 -14.86 -4.80
N LEU A 280 -1.47 -16.09 -5.28
CA LEU A 280 -1.72 -17.30 -4.49
C LEU A 280 -0.84 -17.32 -3.24
N THR A 281 0.44 -16.94 -3.37
CA THR A 281 1.36 -16.84 -2.24
C THR A 281 0.86 -15.81 -1.22
N SER A 282 0.51 -14.60 -1.66
CA SER A 282 0.04 -13.52 -0.79
C SER A 282 -1.29 -13.85 -0.10
N ALA A 283 -2.25 -14.45 -0.82
CA ALA A 283 -3.51 -14.90 -0.26
C ALA A 283 -3.30 -16.04 0.75
N GLN A 284 -2.42 -16.99 0.44
CA GLN A 284 -2.09 -18.09 1.35
C GLN A 284 -1.40 -17.58 2.62
N GLU A 285 -0.43 -16.67 2.50
CA GLU A 285 0.25 -16.06 3.66
C GLU A 285 -0.75 -15.33 4.56
N LEU A 286 -1.70 -14.58 3.99
CA LEU A 286 -2.76 -13.90 4.72
C LEU A 286 -3.66 -14.87 5.49
N ILE A 287 -4.16 -15.93 4.84
CA ILE A 287 -5.00 -16.93 5.52
C ILE A 287 -4.21 -17.57 6.65
N LYS A 288 -2.97 -18.00 6.40
CA LYS A 288 -2.13 -18.64 7.42
C LYS A 288 -1.92 -17.71 8.62
N GLU A 289 -1.60 -16.44 8.36
CA GLU A 289 -1.40 -15.44 9.43
C GLU A 289 -2.68 -15.22 10.24
N ILE A 290 -3.85 -15.15 9.60
CA ILE A 290 -5.14 -14.97 10.29
C ILE A 290 -5.50 -16.23 11.09
N SER A 291 -5.47 -17.41 10.48
CA SER A 291 -5.86 -18.68 11.11
C SER A 291 -4.98 -19.04 12.31
N ILE A 292 -3.68 -18.72 12.28
CA ILE A 292 -2.78 -18.97 13.42
C ILE A 292 -3.13 -18.06 14.61
N ASN A 293 -3.59 -16.83 14.35
CA ASN A 293 -3.66 -15.81 15.40
C ASN A 293 -5.10 -15.39 15.79
N ASP A 294 -6.13 -15.82 15.04
CA ASP A 294 -7.55 -15.55 15.30
C ASP A 294 -8.39 -16.83 15.25
N GLU A 295 -8.61 -17.43 16.42
CA GLU A 295 -9.34 -18.70 16.59
C GLU A 295 -10.78 -18.66 16.06
N ALA A 296 -11.46 -17.51 16.13
CA ALA A 296 -12.83 -17.39 15.64
C ALA A 296 -12.89 -17.57 14.11
N VAL A 297 -11.91 -16.99 13.42
CA VAL A 297 -11.80 -17.07 11.96
C VAL A 297 -11.18 -18.41 11.53
N ALA A 298 -10.31 -19.00 12.35
CA ALA A 298 -9.69 -20.30 12.07
C ALA A 298 -10.74 -21.40 11.82
N ALA A 299 -11.78 -21.49 12.65
CA ALA A 299 -12.86 -22.45 12.47
C ALA A 299 -13.62 -22.25 11.14
N GLU A 300 -13.81 -21.01 10.70
CA GLU A 300 -14.43 -20.72 9.41
C GLU A 300 -13.53 -21.10 8.23
N VAL A 301 -12.22 -20.95 8.37
CA VAL A 301 -11.24 -21.35 7.36
C VAL A 301 -11.19 -22.87 7.24
N GLU A 302 -11.25 -23.60 8.36
CA GLU A 302 -11.34 -25.07 8.40
C GLU A 302 -12.61 -25.60 7.74
N ALA A 303 -13.73 -24.91 7.90
CA ALA A 303 -15.01 -25.30 7.29
C ALA A 303 -15.08 -24.99 5.77
N ASP A 304 -14.23 -24.11 5.23
CA ASP A 304 -14.27 -23.71 3.83
C ASP A 304 -13.26 -24.47 2.98
N GLU A 305 -13.74 -25.47 2.23
CA GLU A 305 -12.91 -26.31 1.35
C GLU A 305 -12.04 -25.51 0.38
N SER A 306 -12.52 -24.36 -0.11
CA SER A 306 -11.76 -23.54 -1.06
C SER A 306 -10.55 -22.86 -0.42
N LEU A 307 -10.68 -22.49 0.86
CA LEU A 307 -9.60 -21.88 1.63
C LEU A 307 -8.59 -22.94 2.09
N GLN A 308 -9.06 -24.14 2.45
CA GLN A 308 -8.21 -25.28 2.74
C GLN A 308 -7.36 -25.69 1.53
N GLN A 309 -7.97 -25.81 0.34
CA GLN A 309 -7.24 -26.07 -0.90
C GLN A 309 -6.15 -25.04 -1.19
N LEU A 310 -6.39 -23.76 -0.87
CA LEU A 310 -5.38 -22.72 -0.99
C LEU A 310 -4.27 -22.85 0.07
N MET A 311 -4.59 -23.24 1.30
CA MET A 311 -3.58 -23.48 2.35
C MET A 311 -2.64 -24.65 2.03
N ASP A 312 -3.18 -25.68 1.38
CA ASP A 312 -2.46 -26.90 1.00
C ASP A 312 -1.69 -26.77 -0.32
N PHE A 313 -1.98 -25.75 -1.13
CA PHE A 313 -1.32 -25.55 -2.42
C PHE A 313 0.17 -25.17 -2.24
N ASP A 314 1.06 -25.90 -2.90
CA ASP A 314 2.52 -25.65 -2.82
C ASP A 314 2.91 -24.39 -3.61
N THR A 315 2.93 -23.24 -2.91
CA THR A 315 3.48 -21.98 -3.41
C THR A 315 4.94 -21.84 -3.00
N LYS A 316 5.85 -21.82 -3.98
CA LYS A 316 7.24 -21.41 -3.74
C LYS A 316 7.29 -19.89 -3.57
N SER A 317 7.35 -19.40 -2.33
CA SER A 317 7.54 -17.98 -2.05
C SER A 317 8.94 -17.53 -2.51
N THR A 318 9.00 -16.54 -3.39
CA THR A 318 10.26 -15.90 -3.85
C THR A 318 10.64 -14.67 -3.02
N ARG A 319 9.80 -14.29 -2.04
CA ARG A 319 9.98 -13.08 -1.22
C ARG A 319 9.55 -13.33 0.23
N SER A 320 10.34 -14.11 0.98
CA SER A 320 10.11 -14.24 2.42
C SER A 320 10.68 -13.02 3.17
N ALA A 321 9.83 -12.07 3.52
CA ALA A 321 10.05 -11.29 4.75
C ALA A 321 9.50 -12.15 5.90
N GLN A 322 10.33 -12.41 6.92
CA GLN A 322 9.94 -13.22 8.06
C GLN A 322 8.64 -12.69 8.71
N PRO A 323 7.73 -13.58 9.14
CA PRO A 323 6.57 -13.15 9.90
C PRO A 323 7.04 -12.39 11.15
N ILE A 324 6.45 -11.21 11.39
CA ILE A 324 6.67 -10.48 12.62
C ILE A 324 6.00 -11.32 13.71
N ASN A 325 6.81 -12.11 14.41
CA ASN A 325 6.40 -12.78 15.63
C ASN A 325 6.14 -11.70 16.67
N VAL A 326 4.92 -11.17 16.70
CA VAL A 326 4.46 -10.36 17.82
C VAL A 326 4.19 -11.35 18.94
N ASN A 327 5.21 -11.60 19.76
CA ASN A 327 5.00 -12.10 21.11
C ASN A 327 3.94 -11.18 21.75
N SER A 328 2.71 -11.66 21.83
CA SER A 328 1.62 -11.02 22.51
C SER A 328 1.88 -11.14 24.01
N SER A 329 2.76 -10.29 24.55
CA SER A 329 2.71 -10.00 25.98
C SER A 329 1.48 -9.15 26.24
N PHE A 330 0.32 -9.81 26.24
CA PHE A 330 -0.87 -9.32 26.90
C PHE A 330 -0.57 -9.29 28.40
N ALA A 331 0.13 -8.26 28.86
CA ALA A 331 0.18 -7.93 30.28
C ALA A 331 -1.19 -7.37 30.66
N ALA A 332 -2.15 -8.26 30.89
CA ALA A 332 -3.37 -7.92 31.59
C ALA A 332 -2.97 -7.23 32.91
N PRO A 333 -3.54 -6.07 33.28
CA PRO A 333 -3.34 -5.51 34.60
C PRO A 333 -3.95 -6.48 35.61
N ARG A 334 -3.13 -7.33 36.21
CA ARG A 334 -3.49 -8.06 37.43
C ARG A 334 -3.46 -7.04 38.57
N GLN A 335 -4.53 -7.04 39.37
CA GLN A 335 -4.75 -6.30 40.62
C GLN A 335 -5.55 -5.00 40.51
N LEU A 336 -6.87 -5.14 40.40
CA LEU A 336 -7.83 -4.24 41.02
C LEU A 336 -8.71 -5.00 42.02
N PHE A 337 -8.10 -5.78 42.93
CA PHE A 337 -8.74 -6.25 44.16
C PHE A 337 -7.66 -6.53 45.21
N SER A 338 -7.38 -5.55 46.08
CA SER A 338 -6.75 -5.77 47.38
C SER A 338 -6.98 -4.56 48.28
N THR A 339 -8.20 -4.42 48.78
CA THR A 339 -8.50 -3.66 50.01
C THR A 339 -9.65 -4.33 50.75
N LEU A 340 -9.44 -5.56 51.19
CA LEU A 340 -10.20 -6.15 52.30
C LEU A 340 -9.22 -6.95 53.17
N ILE A 341 -8.67 -6.28 54.18
CA ILE A 341 -8.03 -6.91 55.33
C ILE A 341 -9.15 -7.11 56.36
N PRO A 342 -9.45 -8.32 56.83
CA PRO A 342 -10.16 -8.51 58.08
C PRO A 342 -9.16 -8.52 59.25
N ALA A 343 -9.61 -7.91 60.35
CA ALA A 343 -8.94 -7.81 61.65
C ALA A 343 -8.72 -9.18 62.33
#